data_AF-A0A1I8HAI8-F1
#
_entry.id   AF-A0A1I8HAI8-F1
#
_cell.length_a   1.000
_cell.length_b   1.000
_cell.length_c   1.000
_cell.angle_alpha   90.00
_cell.angle_beta   90.00
_cell.angle_gamma   90.00
#
_symmetry.space_group_name_H-M   'P 1'
#
loop_
_entity.id
_entity.type
_entity.pdbx_description
1 polymer ?
#
loop_
_entity_poly.entity_id
_entity_poly.type
_entity_poly.pdbx_seq_one_letter_code
_entity_poly.pdbx_strand_id
1 'polypeptide(L)'
;MSSAADEDSASDSVGRVVSELRRTRCARQFLRNSNHWLRAWDHREDLASFRYETDISEKNRQMLKRAKAGLEKFSSRLTLFALKFKKFKMKLSRREARMMKLLQGKQVFKSNRNLLRYNQVQSRIMQDYNQAVGCYAPGKCLDSGEDNVENFFRTKKDYDQLRYLWKSWRDATGAKFRNAFVERAQLLNESVWPS
;
A
#
# COMPACT_ATOMS: atom_id res chain seq x y z
N MET A 1 -14.26 -53.85 27.29
CA MET A 1 -12.97 -53.13 27.16
C MET A 1 -13.10 -51.99 26.13
N SER A 2 -14.02 -51.03 26.36
CA SER A 2 -14.31 -49.92 25.41
C SER A 2 -14.49 -48.58 26.13
N SER A 3 -13.82 -48.34 27.25
CA SER A 3 -14.04 -47.11 28.05
C SER A 3 -12.83 -46.16 28.03
N ALA A 4 -11.60 -46.68 28.03
CA ALA A 4 -10.40 -45.83 28.02
C ALA A 4 -10.19 -45.08 26.69
N ALA A 5 -10.48 -45.72 25.55
CA ALA A 5 -10.33 -45.08 24.23
C ALA A 5 -11.37 -43.96 23.98
N ASP A 6 -12.57 -44.11 24.54
CA ASP A 6 -13.64 -43.12 24.40
C ASP A 6 -13.39 -41.90 25.31
N GLU A 7 -12.85 -42.09 26.52
CA GLU A 7 -12.48 -41.00 27.43
C GLU A 7 -11.31 -40.16 26.92
N ASP A 8 -10.27 -40.79 26.36
CA ASP A 8 -9.14 -40.07 25.75
C ASP A 8 -9.58 -39.26 24.51
N SER A 9 -10.50 -39.81 23.70
CA SER A 9 -11.07 -39.11 22.54
C SER A 9 -11.92 -37.89 22.95
N ALA A 10 -12.68 -38.01 24.04
CA ALA A 10 -13.50 -36.93 24.58
C ALA A 10 -12.63 -35.82 25.18
N SER A 11 -11.58 -36.19 25.92
CA SER A 11 -10.60 -35.25 26.50
C SER A 11 -9.89 -34.41 25.42
N ASP A 12 -9.44 -35.05 24.33
CA ASP A 12 -8.83 -34.37 23.18
C ASP A 12 -9.84 -33.44 22.46
N SER A 13 -11.10 -33.87 22.31
CA SER A 13 -12.15 -33.04 21.71
C SER A 13 -12.44 -31.76 22.52
N VAL A 14 -12.51 -31.86 23.85
CA VAL A 14 -12.73 -30.74 24.76
C VAL A 14 -11.52 -29.80 24.73
N GLY A 15 -10.30 -30.34 24.75
CA GLY A 15 -9.06 -29.58 24.63
C GLY A 15 -9.01 -28.73 23.35
N ARG A 16 -9.41 -29.32 22.20
CA ARG A 16 -9.50 -28.59 20.92
C ARG A 16 -10.51 -27.45 20.98
N VAL A 17 -11.70 -27.67 21.54
CA VAL A 17 -12.76 -26.65 21.67
C VAL A 17 -12.30 -25.49 22.57
N VAL A 18 -11.69 -25.77 23.72
CA VAL A 18 -11.14 -24.75 24.62
C VAL A 18 -10.05 -23.93 23.91
N SER A 19 -9.19 -24.59 23.13
CA SER A 19 -8.15 -23.91 22.35
C SER A 19 -8.73 -22.97 21.28
N GLU A 20 -9.82 -23.37 20.63
CA GLU A 20 -10.51 -22.57 19.60
C GLU A 20 -11.21 -21.35 20.21
N LEU A 21 -11.86 -21.53 21.36
CA LEU A 21 -12.49 -20.44 22.11
C LEU A 21 -11.47 -19.39 22.54
N ARG A 22 -10.30 -19.82 23.05
CA ARG A 22 -9.20 -18.91 23.42
C ARG A 22 -8.70 -18.12 22.21
N ARG A 23 -8.42 -18.77 21.08
CA ARG A 23 -7.99 -18.09 19.84
C ARG A 23 -9.03 -17.11 19.33
N THR A 24 -10.30 -17.48 19.35
CA THR A 24 -11.42 -16.61 18.97
C THR A 24 -11.46 -15.36 19.85
N ARG A 25 -11.32 -15.51 21.18
CA ARG A 25 -11.28 -14.38 22.12
C ARG A 25 -10.09 -13.46 21.83
N CYS A 26 -8.89 -14.01 21.62
CA CYS A 26 -7.70 -13.24 21.28
C CYS A 26 -7.87 -12.47 19.95
N ALA A 27 -8.41 -13.11 18.92
CA ALA A 27 -8.67 -12.46 17.64
C ALA A 27 -9.67 -11.30 17.77
N ARG A 28 -10.75 -11.48 18.54
CA ARG A 28 -11.71 -10.40 18.81
C ARG A 28 -11.08 -9.22 19.54
N GLN A 29 -10.26 -9.48 20.56
CA GLN A 29 -9.57 -8.41 21.28
C GLN A 29 -8.60 -7.67 20.36
N PHE A 30 -7.84 -8.41 19.55
CA PHE A 30 -6.96 -7.86 18.53
C PHE A 30 -7.73 -6.94 17.58
N LEU A 31 -8.86 -7.40 17.01
CA LEU A 31 -9.68 -6.61 16.08
C LEU A 31 -10.22 -5.32 16.71
N ARG A 32 -10.66 -5.36 17.98
CA ARG A 32 -11.12 -4.16 18.70
C ARG A 32 -9.99 -3.15 18.87
N ASN A 33 -8.83 -3.62 19.34
CA ASN A 33 -7.66 -2.78 19.54
C ASN A 33 -7.17 -2.19 18.21
N SER A 34 -7.08 -3.01 17.17
CA SER A 34 -6.71 -2.57 15.82
C SER A 34 -7.65 -1.48 15.32
N ASN A 35 -8.96 -1.66 15.45
CA ASN A 35 -9.94 -0.67 15.01
C ASN A 35 -9.85 0.65 15.80
N HIS A 36 -9.62 0.59 17.11
CA HIS A 36 -9.43 1.79 17.93
C HIS A 36 -8.18 2.57 17.50
N TRP A 37 -7.03 1.89 17.42
CA TRP A 37 -5.76 2.54 17.12
C TRP A 37 -5.64 2.97 15.65
N LEU A 38 -6.20 2.22 14.70
CA LEU A 38 -6.22 2.65 13.30
C LEU A 38 -6.94 3.98 13.14
N ARG A 39 -8.12 4.17 13.76
CA ARG A 39 -8.82 5.47 13.73
C ARG A 39 -7.97 6.62 14.24
N ALA A 40 -7.21 6.40 15.32
CA ALA A 40 -6.34 7.44 15.87
C ALA A 40 -5.16 7.76 14.94
N TRP A 41 -4.61 6.76 14.24
CA TRP A 41 -3.56 6.96 13.26
C TRP A 41 -4.07 7.61 11.98
N ASP A 42 -5.19 7.14 11.44
CA ASP A 42 -5.85 7.68 10.26
C ASP A 42 -6.20 9.16 10.50
N HIS A 43 -6.82 9.49 11.63
CA HIS A 43 -7.13 10.87 12.00
C HIS A 43 -5.89 11.78 12.03
N ARG A 44 -4.74 11.30 12.52
CA ARG A 44 -3.49 12.07 12.55
C ARG A 44 -2.94 12.30 11.14
N GLU A 45 -3.07 11.33 10.26
CA GLU A 45 -2.63 11.41 8.87
C GLU A 45 -3.54 12.34 8.08
N ASP A 46 -4.86 12.19 8.21
CA ASP A 46 -5.88 13.06 7.60
C ASP A 46 -5.65 14.53 7.99
N LEU A 47 -5.44 14.81 9.28
CA LEU A 47 -5.15 16.17 9.75
C LEU A 47 -3.85 16.73 9.17
N ALA A 48 -2.83 15.88 9.01
CA ALA A 48 -1.57 16.31 8.40
C ALA A 48 -1.73 16.56 6.89
N SER A 49 -2.55 15.77 6.20
CA SER A 49 -2.86 15.96 4.77
C SER A 49 -3.61 17.26 4.57
N PHE A 50 -4.69 17.46 5.33
CA PHE A 50 -5.49 18.68 5.30
C PHE A 50 -4.62 19.93 5.53
N ARG A 51 -3.73 19.91 6.53
CA ARG A 51 -2.81 21.04 6.80
C ARG A 51 -1.87 21.34 5.63
N TYR A 52 -1.34 20.32 4.97
CA TYR A 52 -0.47 20.52 3.81
C TYR A 52 -1.25 21.01 2.58
N GLU A 53 -2.45 20.50 2.35
CA GLU A 53 -3.30 20.88 1.22
C GLU A 53 -3.81 22.32 1.35
N THR A 54 -4.08 22.77 2.58
CA THR A 54 -4.53 24.14 2.88
C THR A 54 -3.39 25.15 3.08
N ASP A 55 -2.18 24.67 3.37
CA ASP A 55 -0.97 25.48 3.51
C ASP A 55 0.26 24.69 3.01
N ILE A 56 0.61 24.93 1.75
CA ILE A 56 1.72 24.24 1.07
C ILE A 56 3.05 24.85 1.54
N SER A 57 3.58 24.31 2.63
CA SER A 57 4.89 24.66 3.19
C SER A 57 5.78 23.43 3.40
N GLU A 58 7.10 23.62 3.45
CA GLU A 58 8.05 22.52 3.71
C GLU A 58 7.82 21.89 5.09
N LYS A 59 7.49 22.71 6.08
CA LYS A 59 7.13 22.24 7.43
C LYS A 59 5.92 21.28 7.37
N ASN A 60 4.84 21.67 6.70
CA ASN A 60 3.64 20.84 6.60
C ASN A 60 3.90 19.59 5.75
N ARG A 61 4.71 19.70 4.69
CA ARG A 61 5.17 18.56 3.88
C ARG A 61 5.88 17.51 4.74
N GLN A 62 6.79 17.94 5.61
CA GLN A 62 7.51 17.05 6.53
C GLN A 62 6.59 16.41 7.57
N MET A 63 5.61 17.17 8.10
CA MET A 63 4.61 16.63 9.03
C MET A 63 3.77 15.54 8.37
N LEU A 64 3.26 15.78 7.16
CA LEU A 64 2.53 14.79 6.37
C LEU A 64 3.36 13.54 6.11
N LYS A 65 4.61 13.71 5.67
CA LYS A 65 5.54 12.60 5.42
C LYS A 65 5.73 11.73 6.65
N ARG A 66 5.90 12.34 7.83
CA ARG A 66 6.06 11.62 9.11
C ARG A 66 4.77 10.88 9.52
N ALA A 67 3.60 11.51 9.35
CA ALA A 67 2.32 10.89 9.67
C ALA A 67 2.05 9.66 8.78
N LYS A 68 2.23 9.79 7.47
CA LYS A 68 2.12 8.68 6.49
C LYS A 68 3.04 7.52 6.84
N ALA A 69 4.33 7.80 7.08
CA ALA A 69 5.30 6.77 7.43
C ALA A 69 4.97 6.07 8.77
N GLY A 70 4.44 6.81 9.74
CA GLY A 70 4.00 6.26 11.02
C GLY A 70 2.81 5.31 10.87
N LEU A 71 1.77 5.72 10.13
CA LEU A 71 0.59 4.90 9.84
C LEU A 71 0.97 3.65 9.04
N GLU A 72 1.82 3.78 8.02
CA GLU A 72 2.29 2.65 7.21
C GLU A 72 3.03 1.60 8.05
N LYS A 73 3.94 2.05 8.92
CA LYS A 73 4.67 1.17 9.85
C LYS A 73 3.73 0.49 10.84
N PHE A 74 2.76 1.22 11.38
CA PHE A 74 1.78 0.68 12.32
C PHE A 74 0.86 -0.35 11.63
N SER A 75 0.30 0.00 10.48
CA SER A 75 -0.55 -0.89 9.68
C SER A 75 0.17 -2.16 9.25
N SER A 76 1.45 -2.06 8.86
CA SER A 76 2.28 -3.22 8.52
C SER A 76 2.41 -4.21 9.69
N ARG A 77 2.63 -3.70 10.92
CA ARG A 77 2.69 -4.53 12.13
C ARG A 77 1.36 -5.21 12.41
N LEU A 78 0.24 -4.51 12.22
CA LEU A 78 -1.09 -5.10 12.37
C LEU A 78 -1.30 -6.23 11.37
N THR A 79 -0.93 -6.06 10.11
CA THR A 79 -1.05 -7.11 9.10
C THR A 79 -0.20 -8.32 9.43
N LEU A 80 1.09 -8.14 9.78
CA LEU A 80 1.95 -9.25 10.20
C LEU A 80 1.37 -10.01 11.40
N PHE A 81 0.78 -9.30 12.36
CA PHE A 81 0.11 -9.92 13.49
C PHE A 81 -1.17 -10.64 13.07
N ALA A 82 -1.99 -10.04 12.20
CA ALA A 82 -3.23 -10.62 11.68
C ALA A 82 -2.97 -11.93 10.91
N LEU A 83 -1.84 -12.02 10.19
CA LEU A 83 -1.44 -13.22 9.46
C LEU A 83 -1.16 -14.42 10.37
N LYS A 84 -0.77 -14.20 11.64
CA LYS A 84 -0.61 -15.28 12.62
C LYS A 84 -1.92 -16.03 12.86
N PHE A 85 -3.07 -15.37 12.68
CA PHE A 85 -4.38 -16.00 12.82
C PHE A 85 -4.82 -16.83 11.61
N LYS A 86 -4.20 -16.65 10.42
CA LYS A 86 -4.65 -17.24 9.15
C LYS A 86 -4.76 -18.78 9.19
N LYS A 87 -3.86 -19.44 9.93
CA LYS A 87 -3.80 -20.91 10.03
C LYS A 87 -4.74 -21.53 11.07
N PHE A 88 -5.45 -20.72 11.85
CA PHE A 88 -6.24 -21.22 12.97
C PHE A 88 -7.73 -21.16 12.69
N LYS A 89 -8.45 -22.23 13.06
CA LYS A 89 -9.92 -22.20 13.16
C LYS A 89 -10.34 -21.27 14.31
N MET A 90 -11.32 -20.41 14.04
CA MET A 90 -11.89 -19.42 14.97
C MET A 90 -13.36 -19.17 14.62
N LYS A 91 -14.19 -18.91 15.64
CA LYS A 91 -15.61 -18.58 15.48
C LYS A 91 -15.81 -17.06 15.46
N LEU A 92 -15.47 -16.43 14.34
CA LEU A 92 -15.68 -14.99 14.12
C LEU A 92 -17.05 -14.71 13.50
N SER A 93 -17.70 -13.61 13.91
CA SER A 93 -18.89 -13.11 13.21
C SER A 93 -18.53 -12.66 11.78
N ARG A 94 -19.53 -12.51 10.90
CA ARG A 94 -19.30 -12.01 9.52
C ARG A 94 -18.54 -10.69 9.49
N ARG A 95 -18.83 -9.77 10.43
CA ARG A 95 -18.12 -8.49 10.54
C ARG A 95 -16.67 -8.68 10.96
N GLU A 96 -16.43 -9.48 12.00
CA GLU A 96 -15.08 -9.76 12.51
C GLU A 96 -14.21 -10.46 11.47
N ALA A 97 -14.77 -11.43 10.74
CA ALA A 97 -14.10 -12.12 9.64
C ALA A 97 -13.70 -11.14 8.52
N ARG A 98 -14.59 -10.20 8.15
CA ARG A 98 -14.27 -9.14 7.18
C ARG A 98 -13.14 -8.23 7.67
N MET A 99 -13.18 -7.79 8.93
CA MET A 99 -12.12 -6.96 9.51
C MET A 99 -10.77 -7.72 9.52
N MET A 100 -10.77 -8.99 9.92
CA MET A 100 -9.58 -9.83 9.90
C MET A 100 -9.02 -9.95 8.48
N LYS A 101 -9.89 -10.20 7.48
CA LYS A 101 -9.48 -10.28 6.07
C LYS A 101 -8.89 -8.97 5.57
N LEU A 102 -9.46 -7.81 5.93
CA LEU A 102 -8.91 -6.50 5.56
C LEU A 102 -7.52 -6.27 6.16
N LEU A 103 -7.30 -6.65 7.43
CA LEU A 103 -5.98 -6.54 8.04
C LEU A 103 -4.98 -7.52 7.40
N GLN A 104 -5.42 -8.73 7.06
CA GLN A 104 -4.58 -9.72 6.40
C GLN A 104 -4.27 -9.34 4.95
N GLY A 105 -5.20 -8.74 4.20
CA GLY A 105 -5.03 -8.47 2.77
C GLY A 105 -4.19 -7.25 2.41
N LYS A 106 -3.55 -6.58 3.38
CA LYS A 106 -2.68 -5.43 3.07
C LYS A 106 -1.31 -5.91 2.62
N GLN A 107 -0.72 -5.17 1.69
CA GLN A 107 0.67 -5.35 1.31
C GLN A 107 1.59 -5.06 2.51
N VAL A 108 2.58 -5.93 2.73
CA VAL A 108 3.63 -5.71 3.73
C VAL A 108 5.00 -6.02 3.16
N PHE A 109 5.93 -5.08 3.27
CA PHE A 109 7.33 -5.34 2.94
C PHE A 109 8.02 -6.12 4.06
N LYS A 110 8.79 -7.14 3.68
CA LYS A 110 9.53 -8.02 4.61
C LYS A 110 10.56 -7.28 5.46
N SER A 111 11.07 -6.15 4.96
CA SER A 111 12.05 -5.31 5.66
C SER A 111 11.68 -3.84 5.54
N ASN A 112 12.03 -3.07 6.57
CA ASN A 112 11.88 -1.60 6.55
C ASN A 112 12.75 -0.97 5.46
N ARG A 113 13.86 -1.62 5.09
CA ARG A 113 14.73 -1.23 3.96
C ARG A 113 13.98 -1.32 2.63
N ASN A 114 13.30 -2.43 2.36
CA ASN A 114 12.54 -2.63 1.12
C ASN A 114 11.39 -1.62 1.03
N LEU A 115 10.72 -1.34 2.16
CA LEU A 115 9.69 -0.31 2.20
C LEU A 115 10.23 1.08 1.87
N LEU A 116 11.31 1.49 2.53
CA LEU A 116 11.94 2.79 2.27
C LEU A 116 12.41 2.89 0.82
N ARG A 117 12.99 1.82 0.28
CA ARG A 117 13.44 1.77 -1.11
C ARG A 117 12.27 1.86 -2.08
N TYR A 118 11.18 1.15 -1.81
CA TYR A 118 9.95 1.24 -2.61
C TYR A 118 9.42 2.67 -2.66
N ASN A 119 9.30 3.33 -1.50
CA ASN A 119 8.84 4.71 -1.40
C ASN A 119 9.76 5.68 -2.16
N GLN A 120 11.09 5.51 -2.07
CA GLN A 120 12.05 6.29 -2.84
C GLN A 120 11.89 6.09 -4.35
N VAL A 121 11.75 4.85 -4.80
CA VAL A 121 11.54 4.51 -6.21
C VAL A 121 10.23 5.10 -6.72
N GLN A 122 9.13 5.01 -5.95
CA GLN A 122 7.84 5.66 -6.29
C GLN A 122 8.00 7.17 -6.44
N SER A 123 8.60 7.82 -5.44
CA SER A 123 8.81 9.28 -5.46
C SER A 123 9.64 9.71 -6.65
N ARG A 124 10.69 8.94 -7.00
CA ARG A 124 11.54 9.23 -8.15
C ARG A 124 10.77 9.13 -9.47
N ILE A 125 10.01 8.04 -9.68
CA ILE A 125 9.18 7.88 -10.89
C ILE A 125 8.22 9.06 -11.04
N MET A 126 7.53 9.43 -9.95
CA MET A 126 6.57 10.53 -9.97
C MET A 126 7.23 11.88 -10.22
N GLN A 127 8.40 12.14 -9.61
CA GLN A 127 9.16 13.36 -9.87
C GLN A 127 9.64 13.43 -11.32
N ASP A 128 10.23 12.34 -11.84
CA ASP A 128 10.70 12.27 -13.22
C ASP A 128 9.56 12.47 -14.22
N TYR A 129 8.37 11.94 -13.94
CA TYR A 129 7.16 12.14 -14.75
C TYR A 129 6.68 13.60 -14.73
N ASN A 130 6.51 14.18 -13.53
CA ASN A 130 6.00 15.54 -13.38
C ASN A 130 6.94 16.61 -13.96
N GLN A 131 8.25 16.34 -13.98
CA GLN A 131 9.26 17.23 -14.53
C GLN A 131 9.61 16.92 -16.00
N ALA A 132 8.97 15.94 -16.62
CA ALA A 132 9.26 15.57 -18.00
C ALA A 132 8.86 16.69 -18.97
N VAL A 133 9.62 16.81 -20.04
CA VAL A 133 9.44 17.80 -21.10
C VAL A 133 9.24 17.05 -22.42
N GLY A 134 8.10 17.30 -23.07
CA GLY A 134 7.80 16.78 -24.40
C GLY A 134 8.18 17.79 -25.48
N CYS A 135 8.83 17.32 -26.55
CA CYS A 135 9.16 18.14 -27.72
C CYS A 135 8.30 17.76 -28.90
N TYR A 136 7.82 18.73 -29.69
CA TYR A 136 6.97 18.51 -30.88
C TYR A 136 7.71 18.72 -32.21
N ALA A 137 8.96 19.18 -32.15
CA ALA A 137 9.91 19.20 -33.26
C ALA A 137 11.35 19.28 -32.70
N PRO A 138 12.39 19.10 -33.52
CA PRO A 138 13.77 19.32 -33.08
C PRO A 138 13.95 20.72 -32.46
N GLY A 139 14.38 20.76 -31.20
CA GLY A 139 14.59 22.01 -30.45
C GLY A 139 13.31 22.76 -30.03
N LYS A 140 12.11 22.27 -30.36
CA LYS A 140 10.84 22.91 -29.98
C LYS A 140 10.11 22.06 -28.97
N CYS A 141 10.10 22.52 -27.72
CA CYS A 141 9.54 21.79 -26.60
C CYS A 141 8.45 22.57 -25.88
N LEU A 142 7.61 21.82 -25.18
CA LEU A 142 6.59 22.33 -24.27
C LEU A 142 7.21 22.61 -22.90
N ASP A 143 6.50 23.37 -22.09
CA ASP A 143 6.81 23.44 -20.66
C ASP A 143 6.61 22.06 -20.01
N SER A 144 7.31 21.80 -18.90
CA SER A 144 7.25 20.52 -18.22
C SER A 144 5.84 20.20 -17.73
N GLY A 145 5.47 18.91 -17.75
CA GLY A 145 4.21 18.41 -17.21
C GLY A 145 3.23 17.90 -18.28
N GLU A 146 2.39 16.96 -17.87
CA GLU A 146 1.45 16.24 -18.74
C GLU A 146 0.37 17.19 -19.31
N ASP A 147 -0.12 18.15 -18.54
CA ASP A 147 -1.17 19.08 -18.96
C ASP A 147 -0.84 19.82 -20.27
N ASN A 148 0.44 20.19 -20.46
CA ASN A 148 0.91 20.86 -21.68
C ASN A 148 0.85 19.91 -22.88
N VAL A 149 1.22 18.64 -22.67
CA VAL A 149 1.18 17.59 -23.69
C VAL A 149 -0.27 17.31 -24.09
N GLU A 150 -1.16 17.14 -23.11
CA GLU A 150 -2.59 16.94 -23.35
C GLU A 150 -3.21 18.10 -24.11
N ASN A 151 -2.91 19.34 -23.70
CA ASN A 151 -3.40 20.54 -24.37
C ASN A 151 -2.92 20.62 -25.83
N PHE A 152 -1.67 20.20 -26.10
CA PHE A 152 -1.14 20.17 -27.46
C PHE A 152 -1.88 19.13 -28.33
N PHE A 153 -2.08 17.90 -27.83
CA PHE A 153 -2.87 16.87 -28.55
C PHE A 153 -4.32 17.29 -28.80
N ARG A 154 -4.90 18.06 -27.88
CA ARG A 154 -6.27 18.58 -28.00
C ARG A 154 -6.39 19.65 -29.08
N THR A 155 -5.42 20.57 -29.15
CA THR A 155 -5.55 21.81 -29.95
C THR A 155 -4.88 21.73 -31.33
N LYS A 156 -3.82 20.92 -31.49
CA LYS A 156 -3.09 20.81 -32.75
C LYS A 156 -3.63 19.67 -33.62
N LYS A 157 -3.47 19.81 -34.94
CA LYS A 157 -3.92 18.84 -35.95
C LYS A 157 -2.80 18.40 -36.90
N ASP A 158 -1.62 18.98 -36.79
CA ASP A 158 -0.45 18.62 -37.59
C ASP A 158 0.06 17.23 -37.19
N TYR A 159 -0.03 16.27 -38.11
CA TYR A 159 0.30 14.87 -37.83
C TYR A 159 1.76 14.69 -37.39
N ASP A 160 2.70 15.37 -38.04
CA ASP A 160 4.12 15.20 -37.76
C ASP A 160 4.49 15.75 -36.39
N GLN A 161 3.94 16.90 -36.02
CA GLN A 161 4.11 17.47 -34.69
C GLN A 161 3.52 16.57 -33.60
N LEU A 162 2.31 16.05 -33.83
CA LEU A 162 1.65 15.14 -32.88
C LEU A 162 2.42 13.83 -32.71
N ARG A 163 2.88 13.24 -33.81
CA ARG A 163 3.70 12.02 -33.79
C ARG A 163 5.04 12.25 -33.09
N TYR A 164 5.70 13.38 -33.36
CA TYR A 164 6.98 13.72 -32.75
C TYR A 164 6.81 13.91 -31.24
N LEU A 165 5.78 14.67 -30.82
CA LEU A 165 5.44 14.85 -29.40
C LEU A 165 5.13 13.55 -28.69
N TRP A 166 4.33 12.69 -29.32
CA TRP A 166 3.94 11.39 -28.76
C TRP A 166 5.16 10.53 -28.41
N LYS A 167 6.16 10.53 -29.31
CA LYS A 167 7.41 9.79 -29.14
C LYS A 167 8.29 10.46 -28.10
N SER A 168 8.56 11.75 -28.25
CA SER A 168 9.41 12.51 -27.34
C SER A 168 8.92 12.44 -25.89
N TRP A 169 7.61 12.50 -25.66
CA TRP A 169 7.03 12.34 -24.32
C TRP A 169 7.30 10.96 -23.72
N ARG A 170 7.14 9.88 -24.51
CA ARG A 170 7.44 8.50 -24.06
C ARG A 170 8.92 8.29 -23.78
N ASP A 171 9.78 8.90 -24.57
CA ASP A 171 11.23 8.86 -24.37
C ASP A 171 11.62 9.61 -23.08
N ALA A 172 11.01 10.78 -22.82
CA ALA A 172 11.24 11.58 -21.62
C ALA A 172 10.63 10.98 -20.34
N THR A 173 9.61 10.12 -20.46
CA THR A 173 8.90 9.49 -19.33
C THR A 173 9.19 7.99 -19.25
N GLY A 174 8.37 7.16 -19.90
CA GLY A 174 8.37 5.71 -19.79
C GLY A 174 9.74 5.07 -20.02
N ALA A 175 10.48 5.53 -21.03
CA ALA A 175 11.83 5.03 -21.28
C ALA A 175 12.80 5.44 -20.16
N LYS A 176 12.76 6.71 -19.73
CA LYS A 176 13.63 7.28 -18.68
C LYS A 176 13.52 6.54 -17.35
N PHE A 177 12.31 6.19 -16.90
CA PHE A 177 12.12 5.51 -15.61
C PHE A 177 11.85 4.00 -15.70
N ARG A 178 12.11 3.38 -16.86
CA ARG A 178 11.93 1.92 -17.06
C ARG A 178 12.59 1.09 -15.97
N ASN A 179 13.85 1.36 -15.63
CA ASN A 179 14.59 0.60 -14.62
C ASN A 179 14.00 0.79 -13.21
N ALA A 180 13.58 2.00 -12.88
CA ALA A 180 12.89 2.28 -11.62
C ALA A 180 11.56 1.52 -11.54
N PHE A 181 10.83 1.40 -12.65
CA PHE A 181 9.61 0.60 -12.70
C PHE A 181 9.88 -0.90 -12.52
N VAL A 182 10.96 -1.43 -13.10
CA VAL A 182 11.38 -2.83 -12.87
C VAL A 182 11.73 -3.06 -11.40
N GLU A 183 12.51 -2.17 -10.79
CA GLU A 183 12.86 -2.26 -9.38
C GLU A 183 11.61 -2.19 -8.48
N ARG A 184 10.68 -1.28 -8.79
CA ARG A 184 9.36 -1.22 -8.14
C ARG A 184 8.66 -2.58 -8.20
N ALA A 185 8.58 -3.20 -9.38
CA ALA A 185 7.90 -4.48 -9.55
C ALA A 185 8.58 -5.61 -8.75
N GLN A 186 9.91 -5.64 -8.71
CA GLN A 186 10.66 -6.61 -7.90
C GLN A 186 10.36 -6.45 -6.41
N LEU A 187 10.38 -5.21 -5.89
CA LEU A 187 10.04 -4.92 -4.49
C LEU A 187 8.59 -5.32 -4.14
N LEU A 188 7.64 -5.11 -5.07
CA LEU A 188 6.26 -5.55 -4.91
C LEU A 188 6.15 -7.09 -4.87
N ASN A 189 6.89 -7.80 -5.72
CA ASN A 189 6.90 -9.27 -5.74
C ASN A 189 7.55 -9.88 -4.50
N GLU A 190 8.56 -9.21 -3.92
CA GLU A 190 9.19 -9.63 -2.67
C GLU A 190 8.31 -9.35 -1.43
N SER A 191 7.38 -8.40 -1.55
CA SER A 191 6.44 -8.08 -0.49
C SER A 191 5.45 -9.22 -0.24
N VAL A 192 4.90 -9.26 0.96
CA VAL A 192 3.85 -10.20 1.30
C VAL A 192 2.53 -9.63 0.77
N TRP A 193 1.95 -10.34 -0.19
CA TRP A 193 0.55 -10.20 -0.60
C TRP A 193 -0.23 -11.40 -0.06
N PRO A 194 -0.96 -11.27 1.04
CA PRO A 194 -1.72 -12.39 1.56
C PRO A 194 -2.95 -12.62 0.67
N SER A 195 -2.79 -13.49 -0.33
CA SER A 195 -3.88 -14.09 -1.10
C SER A 195 -4.88 -14.80 -0.20
#